data_AF-A0A3M2D2S2-F1
#
_entry.id   AF-A0A3M2D2S2-F1
#
_cell.length_a   1.000
_cell.length_b   1.000
_cell.length_c   1.000
_cell.angle_alpha   90.00
_cell.angle_beta   90.00
_cell.angle_gamma   90.00
#
_symmetry.space_group_name_H-M   'P 1'
#
loop_
_entity.id
_entity.type
_entity.pdbx_description
1 polymer ?
#
loop_
_entity_poly.entity_id
_entity_poly.type
_entity_poly.pdbx_seq_one_letter_code
_entity_poly.pdbx_strand_id
1 'polypeptide(L)'
;MSQNTAYCLIVEGSYLDASEAEQALRDPFIEEWVEETGNFKIDNFDEILVVQGISLGDLEIEMIDDEVFRITCSGGRPLNRHTANQLAETLRRQGMFDEVRVEPLEK
;
A
#
# COMPACT_ATOMS: atom_id res chain seq x y z
N MET A 1 -2.51 -16.62 -24.41
CA MET A 1 -2.84 -15.23 -24.05
C MET A 1 -2.41 -15.04 -22.61
N SER A 2 -1.24 -14.46 -22.39
CA SER A 2 -0.80 -14.12 -21.04
C SER A 2 -1.52 -12.83 -20.68
N GLN A 3 -2.65 -12.93 -19.98
CA GLN A 3 -3.25 -11.74 -19.37
C GLN A 3 -2.20 -11.19 -18.41
N ASN A 4 -1.73 -9.98 -18.68
CA ASN A 4 -0.85 -9.26 -17.76
C ASN A 4 -1.74 -8.79 -16.61
N THR A 5 -2.14 -9.74 -15.75
CA THR A 5 -3.07 -9.52 -14.65
C THR A 5 -2.37 -8.63 -13.65
N ALA A 6 -2.74 -7.36 -13.64
CA ALA A 6 -2.41 -6.47 -12.53
C ALA A 6 -3.17 -6.95 -11.29
N TYR A 7 -2.62 -6.70 -10.11
CA TYR A 7 -3.25 -7.02 -8.83
C TYR A 7 -3.47 -5.73 -8.04
N CYS A 8 -4.39 -5.79 -7.09
CA CYS A 8 -4.59 -4.78 -6.07
C CYS A 8 -4.76 -5.46 -4.72
N LEU A 9 -4.68 -4.67 -3.66
CA LEU A 9 -5.05 -5.15 -2.33
C LEU A 9 -6.40 -4.58 -1.97
N ILE A 10 -7.25 -5.40 -1.36
CA ILE A 10 -8.48 -4.98 -0.71
C ILE A 10 -8.23 -5.11 0.78
N VAL A 11 -8.41 -4.02 1.51
CA VAL A 11 -8.14 -3.95 2.94
C VAL A 11 -9.35 -3.41 3.67
N GLU A 12 -9.60 -3.92 4.88
CA GLU A 12 -10.70 -3.49 5.74
C GLU A 12 -10.14 -2.86 7.00
N GLY A 13 -10.69 -1.73 7.42
CA GLY A 13 -10.26 -1.06 8.64
C GLY A 13 -11.23 0.04 9.04
N SER A 14 -11.29 0.31 10.34
CA SER A 14 -12.17 1.34 10.91
C SER A 14 -11.58 2.74 10.73
N TYR A 15 -11.43 3.14 9.47
CA TYR A 15 -10.99 4.46 9.04
C TYR A 15 -12.18 5.23 8.45
N LEU A 16 -12.23 6.53 8.72
CA LEU A 16 -13.33 7.40 8.29
C LEU A 16 -13.40 7.58 6.78
N ASP A 17 -12.23 7.66 6.12
CA ASP A 17 -12.11 7.92 4.69
C ASP A 17 -10.72 7.49 4.16
N ALA A 18 -10.58 7.50 2.83
CA ALA A 18 -9.36 7.05 2.16
C ALA A 18 -8.11 7.83 2.60
N SER A 19 -8.26 9.12 2.91
CA SER A 19 -7.15 9.95 3.39
C SER A 19 -6.66 9.50 4.77
N GLU A 20 -7.56 9.14 5.67
CA GLU A 20 -7.19 8.61 6.98
C GLU A 20 -6.50 7.25 6.86
N ALA A 21 -7.04 6.35 6.04
CA ALA A 21 -6.43 5.06 5.77
C ALA A 21 -5.05 5.20 5.08
N GLU A 22 -4.88 6.20 4.20
CA GLU A 22 -3.59 6.53 3.56
C GLU A 22 -2.55 6.96 4.58
N GLN A 23 -2.95 7.83 5.51
CA GLN A 23 -2.05 8.30 6.54
C GLN A 23 -1.64 7.15 7.45
N ALA A 24 -2.57 6.32 7.89
CA ALA A 24 -2.29 5.15 8.72
C ALA A 24 -1.38 4.13 8.01
N LEU A 25 -1.55 3.95 6.69
CA LEU A 25 -0.66 3.15 5.87
C LEU A 25 0.76 3.72 5.87
N ARG A 26 0.92 5.04 5.74
CA ARG A 26 2.23 5.69 5.59
C ARG A 26 2.99 5.86 6.89
N ASP A 27 2.29 6.14 8.00
CA ASP A 27 2.88 6.50 9.30
C ASP A 27 4.04 5.58 9.73
N PRO A 28 3.87 4.24 9.82
CA PRO A 28 4.92 3.37 10.35
C PRO A 28 6.16 3.28 9.45
N PHE A 29 6.00 3.45 8.13
CA PHE A 29 7.14 3.49 7.21
C PHE A 29 7.89 4.82 7.30
N ILE A 30 7.17 5.93 7.53
CA ILE A 30 7.78 7.23 7.78
C ILE A 30 8.52 7.20 9.11
N GLU A 31 7.93 6.63 10.16
CA GLU A 31 8.55 6.47 11.47
C GLU A 31 9.85 5.67 11.36
N GLU A 32 9.81 4.47 10.75
CA GLU A 32 10.99 3.64 10.53
C GLU A 32 12.09 4.39 9.76
N TRP A 33 11.72 5.10 8.69
CA TRP A 33 12.66 5.91 7.91
C TRP A 33 13.29 7.04 8.72
N VAL A 34 12.50 7.75 9.53
CA VAL A 34 12.98 8.83 10.40
C VAL A 34 13.93 8.26 11.46
N GLU A 35 13.62 7.10 12.00
CA GLU A 35 14.50 6.41 12.96
C GLU A 35 15.84 6.02 12.33
N GLU A 36 15.85 5.54 11.09
CA GLU A 36 17.09 5.15 10.39
C GLU A 36 17.92 6.34 9.89
N THR A 37 17.27 7.37 9.33
CA THR A 37 17.94 8.47 8.61
C THR A 37 18.01 9.78 9.38
N GLY A 38 17.20 9.92 10.44
CA GLY A 38 17.10 11.12 11.26
C GLY A 38 16.43 12.33 10.60
N ASN A 39 15.91 12.21 9.37
CA ASN A 39 15.23 13.30 8.67
C ASN A 39 14.14 12.78 7.72
N PHE A 40 13.00 13.45 7.67
CA PHE A 40 11.94 13.18 6.69
C PHE A 40 11.49 14.44 5.96
N LYS A 41 11.30 14.31 4.64
CA LYS A 41 10.64 15.26 3.76
C LYS A 41 9.67 14.48 2.87
N ILE A 42 8.59 15.12 2.44
CA ILE A 42 7.58 14.52 1.54
C ILE A 42 8.22 13.97 0.25
N ASP A 43 9.29 14.60 -0.24
CA ASP A 43 10.05 14.13 -1.42
C ASP A 43 10.67 12.74 -1.22
N ASN A 44 10.88 12.30 0.02
CA ASN A 44 11.45 11.00 0.34
C ASN A 44 10.45 9.84 0.18
N PHE A 45 9.16 10.09 -0.12
CA PHE A 45 8.18 9.02 -0.30
C PHE A 45 8.56 8.03 -1.42
N ASP A 46 9.19 8.51 -2.48
CA ASP A 46 9.67 7.67 -3.59
C ASP A 46 10.93 6.85 -3.18
N GLU A 47 11.65 7.29 -2.14
CA GLU A 47 12.85 6.64 -1.61
C GLU A 47 12.53 5.56 -0.56
N ILE A 48 11.38 5.67 0.12
CA ILE A 48 10.94 4.70 1.13
C ILE A 48 10.37 3.47 0.41
N LEU A 49 11.11 2.35 0.44
CA LEU A 49 10.68 1.09 -0.14
C LEU A 49 9.79 0.30 0.82
N VAL A 50 8.53 0.11 0.46
CA VAL A 50 7.57 -0.69 1.24
C VAL A 50 7.81 -2.19 1.02
N VAL A 51 8.06 -2.56 -0.24
CA VAL A 51 8.47 -3.89 -0.67
C VAL A 51 9.41 -3.78 -1.87
N GLN A 52 9.99 -4.89 -2.31
CA GLN A 52 10.94 -4.87 -3.45
C GLN A 52 10.32 -4.23 -4.69
N GLY A 53 10.82 -3.04 -5.04
CA GLY A 53 10.47 -2.30 -6.24
C GLY A 53 9.16 -1.52 -6.17
N ILE A 54 8.56 -1.34 -4.98
CA ILE A 54 7.41 -0.47 -4.75
C ILE A 54 7.77 0.54 -3.67
N SER A 55 7.73 1.82 -4.04
CA SER A 55 7.93 2.92 -3.10
C SER A 55 6.64 3.21 -2.34
N LEU A 56 6.74 3.93 -1.23
CA LEU A 56 5.57 4.39 -0.47
C LEU A 56 4.79 5.47 -1.25
N GLY A 57 5.49 6.27 -2.05
CA GLY A 57 4.89 7.28 -2.94
C GLY A 57 4.13 6.68 -4.12
N ASP A 58 4.46 5.46 -4.52
CA ASP A 58 3.74 4.70 -5.56
C ASP A 58 2.37 4.18 -5.10
N LEU A 59 2.17 4.02 -3.79
CA LEU A 59 0.95 3.46 -3.23
C LEU A 59 -0.15 4.51 -3.16
N GLU A 60 -1.27 4.17 -3.78
CA GLU A 60 -2.53 4.91 -3.67
C GLU A 60 -3.56 4.06 -2.95
N ILE A 61 -4.38 4.71 -2.11
CA ILE A 61 -5.49 4.07 -1.44
C ILE A 61 -6.79 4.78 -1.81
N GLU A 62 -7.81 3.99 -2.12
CA GLU A 62 -9.13 4.46 -2.51
C GLU A 62 -10.17 3.74 -1.67
N MET A 63 -11.13 4.47 -1.11
CA MET A 63 -12.27 3.86 -0.43
C MET A 63 -13.25 3.34 -1.49
N ILE A 64 -13.54 2.04 -1.44
CA ILE A 64 -14.42 1.38 -2.41
C ILE A 64 -15.77 0.96 -1.81
N ASP A 65 -15.83 0.81 -0.49
CA ASP A 65 -17.06 0.54 0.28
C ASP A 65 -16.87 1.05 1.73
N ASP A 66 -17.88 0.88 2.59
CA ASP A 66 -17.84 1.31 3.99
C ASP A 66 -16.79 0.51 4.75
N GLU A 67 -15.80 1.19 5.35
CA GLU A 67 -14.63 0.54 6.00
C GLU A 67 -13.77 -0.35 5.07
N VAL A 68 -14.03 -0.34 3.74
CA VAL A 68 -13.28 -1.13 2.75
C VAL A 68 -12.51 -0.24 1.79
N PHE A 69 -11.21 -0.49 1.68
CA PHE A 69 -10.27 0.28 0.88
C PHE A 69 -9.56 -0.61 -0.12
N ARG A 70 -9.17 0.00 -1.24
CA ARG A 70 -8.37 -0.61 -2.28
C ARG A 70 -7.02 0.09 -2.34
N ILE A 71 -5.95 -0.69 -2.27
CA ILE A 71 -4.59 -0.20 -2.47
C ILE A 71 -4.13 -0.60 -3.88
N THR A 72 -3.70 0.40 -4.64
CA THR A 72 -3.15 0.28 -5.99
C THR A 72 -1.75 0.89 -6.05
N CYS A 73 -1.05 0.68 -7.18
CA CYS A 73 0.27 1.24 -7.44
C CYS A 73 0.23 2.06 -8.72
N SER A 74 0.61 3.34 -8.64
CA SER A 74 0.38 4.32 -9.72
C SER A 74 1.60 4.93 -10.38
N GLY A 75 2.83 4.71 -9.89
CA GLY A 75 4.06 5.12 -10.60
C GLY A 75 4.45 4.22 -11.78
N GLY A 76 3.44 3.71 -12.50
CA GLY A 76 3.60 3.17 -13.85
C GLY A 76 3.87 1.67 -13.94
N ARG A 77 4.09 0.96 -12.82
CA ARG A 77 4.20 -0.51 -12.81
C ARG A 77 3.02 -1.13 -12.06
N PRO A 78 2.19 -1.96 -12.72
CA PRO A 78 1.13 -2.68 -12.03
C PRO A 78 1.72 -3.64 -11.00
N LEU A 79 1.03 -3.81 -9.86
CA LEU A 79 1.41 -4.82 -8.89
C LEU A 79 1.28 -6.21 -9.54
N ASN A 80 2.38 -6.95 -9.56
CA ASN A 80 2.34 -8.36 -9.88
C ASN A 80 1.89 -9.16 -8.66
N ARG A 81 1.40 -10.38 -8.87
CA ARG A 81 0.92 -11.26 -7.79
C ARG A 81 1.92 -11.40 -6.64
N HIS A 82 3.20 -11.59 -6.96
CA HIS A 82 4.24 -11.77 -5.94
C HIS A 82 4.37 -10.53 -5.05
N THR A 83 4.55 -9.35 -5.66
CA THR A 83 4.66 -8.07 -4.96
C THR A 83 3.41 -7.73 -4.16
N ALA A 84 2.22 -7.96 -4.72
CA ALA A 84 0.96 -7.76 -4.01
C ALA A 84 0.84 -8.66 -2.77
N ASN A 85 1.29 -9.92 -2.85
CA ASN A 85 1.34 -10.81 -1.69
C ASN A 85 2.35 -10.32 -0.64
N GLN A 86 3.54 -9.88 -1.06
CA GLN A 86 4.52 -9.32 -0.11
C GLN A 86 3.97 -8.08 0.59
N LEU A 87 3.32 -7.17 -0.16
CA LEU A 87 2.70 -5.99 0.42
C LEU A 87 1.62 -6.40 1.42
N ALA A 88 0.75 -7.34 1.06
CA ALA A 88 -0.31 -7.82 1.93
C ALA A 88 0.23 -8.44 3.23
N GLU A 89 1.31 -9.21 3.14
CA GLU A 89 1.99 -9.74 4.32
C GLU A 89 2.59 -8.64 5.19
N THR A 90 3.22 -7.62 4.60
CA THR A 90 3.77 -6.47 5.35
C THR A 90 2.66 -5.75 6.11
N LEU A 91 1.54 -5.42 5.45
CA LEU A 91 0.40 -4.74 6.09
C LEU A 91 -0.20 -5.55 7.23
N ARG A 92 -0.34 -6.88 7.03
CA ARG A 92 -0.80 -7.80 8.08
C ARG A 92 0.14 -7.85 9.28
N ARG A 93 1.46 -7.82 9.06
CA ARG A 93 2.46 -7.83 10.15
C ARG A 93 2.45 -6.54 10.95
N GLN A 94 2.20 -5.42 10.29
CA GLN A 94 2.08 -4.11 10.92
C GLN A 94 0.75 -3.94 11.67
N GLY A 95 -0.25 -4.79 11.41
CA GLY A 95 -1.55 -4.74 12.09
C GLY A 95 -2.36 -3.49 11.77
N MET A 96 -2.13 -2.90 10.59
CA MET A 96 -2.80 -1.65 10.17
C MET A 96 -4.26 -1.86 9.78
N PHE A 97 -4.62 -3.05 9.32
CA PHE A 97 -5.94 -3.36 8.78
C PHE A 97 -6.45 -4.66 9.41
N ASP A 98 -7.76 -4.78 9.59
CA ASP A 98 -8.39 -5.96 10.17
C ASP A 98 -8.34 -7.14 9.19
N GLU A 99 -8.67 -6.86 7.91
CA GLU A 99 -8.53 -7.80 6.80
C GLU A 99 -7.67 -7.20 5.69
N VAL A 100 -6.84 -8.04 5.07
CA VAL A 100 -5.99 -7.67 3.91
C VAL A 100 -6.05 -8.80 2.91
N ARG A 101 -6.49 -8.52 1.68
CA ARG A 101 -6.69 -9.49 0.60
C ARG A 101 -6.02 -9.04 -0.68
N VAL A 102 -5.56 -9.98 -1.48
CA VAL A 102 -4.95 -9.72 -2.79
C VAL A 102 -5.92 -10.18 -3.86
N GLU A 103 -6.38 -9.25 -4.68
CA GLU A 103 -7.33 -9.51 -5.75
C GLU A 103 -6.72 -9.11 -7.11
N PRO A 104 -7.10 -9.78 -8.21
CA PRO A 104 -6.74 -9.31 -9.54
C PRO A 104 -7.43 -7.98 -9.84
N LEU A 105 -6.68 -7.01 -10.36
CA LEU A 105 -7.19 -5.76 -10.88
C LEU A 105 -7.84 -6.03 -12.24
N GLU A 106 -9.10 -6.45 -12.22
CA GLU A 106 -9.92 -6.55 -13.43
C GLU A 106 -10.18 -5.13 -13.97
N LYS A 107 -9.85 -4.90 -15.23
CA LYS A 107 -10.14 -3.65 -15.95
C LYS A 107 -11.51 -3.71 -16.61
#